data_AF-A0A2X3E3A9-F1
#
_entry.id   AF-A0A2X3E3A9-F1
#
_cell.length_a   1.000
_cell.length_b   1.000
_cell.length_c   1.000
_cell.angle_alpha   90.00
_cell.angle_beta   90.00
_cell.angle_gamma   90.00
#
_symmetry.space_group_name_H-M   'P 1'
#
loop_
_entity.id
_entity.type
_entity.pdbx_description
1 polymer ?
#
loop_
_entity_poly.entity_id
_entity_poly.type
_entity_poly.pdbx_seq_one_letter_code
_entity_poly.pdbx_strand_id
1 'polypeptide(L)'
;MKEKYYKLVTDFEFSEEEYIENIEIFIEVHFPIVLDEGYLSPEHFKTFCGLFMIPYTEIADEYYLFVLGDYAKAILDKRKALDYTQKKLAQELNISVVDIYKFESYLKYPTRKQYIKIKNIENF
;
A
#
# COMPACT_ATOMS: atom_id res chain seq x y z
N MET A 1 12.02 10.72 3.82
CA MET A 1 11.31 9.61 4.49
C MET A 1 11.05 9.96 5.95
N LYS A 2 12.08 10.13 6.80
CA LYS A 2 11.93 10.52 8.23
C LYS A 2 10.93 11.68 8.45
N GLU A 3 11.08 12.83 7.79
CA GLU A 3 10.16 13.96 7.98
C GLU A 3 8.70 13.66 7.55
N LYS A 4 8.52 12.87 6.49
CA LYS A 4 7.19 12.52 5.96
C LYS A 4 6.39 11.70 6.97
N TYR A 5 7.04 10.75 7.62
CA TYR A 5 6.41 9.86 8.59
C TYR A 5 6.35 10.43 10.00
N TYR A 6 7.20 11.41 10.33
CA TYR A 6 7.12 12.12 11.60
C TYR A 6 5.76 12.78 11.80
N LYS A 7 5.29 13.53 10.78
CA LYS A 7 3.99 14.20 10.82
C LYS A 7 2.80 13.25 10.97
N LEU A 8 2.94 11.97 10.60
CA LEU A 8 1.87 10.99 10.73
C LEU A 8 1.74 10.44 12.16
N VAL A 9 2.81 10.51 12.96
CA VAL A 9 2.82 9.95 14.31
C VAL A 9 2.76 11.02 15.40
N THR A 10 3.09 12.27 15.09
CA THR A 10 3.00 13.39 16.06
C THR A 10 1.58 13.65 16.55
N ASP A 11 0.57 13.22 15.79
CA ASP A 11 -0.84 13.30 16.19
C ASP A 11 -1.21 12.28 17.30
N PHE A 12 -0.30 11.38 17.67
CA PHE A 12 -0.49 10.29 18.65
C PHE A 12 0.36 10.45 19.92
N GLU A 13 0.66 11.69 20.32
CA GLU A 13 1.38 12.03 21.57
C GLU A 13 2.82 11.47 21.67
N PHE A 14 3.46 11.13 20.56
CA PHE A 14 4.89 10.76 20.55
C PHE A 14 5.78 12.00 20.68
N SER A 15 6.77 11.93 21.57
CA SER A 15 7.85 12.91 21.59
C SER A 15 8.76 12.78 20.35
N GLU A 16 9.47 13.85 20.02
CA GLU A 16 10.46 13.83 18.94
C GLU A 16 11.58 12.82 19.20
N GLU A 17 12.01 12.68 20.45
CA GLU A 17 13.04 11.73 20.89
C GLU A 17 12.58 10.28 20.66
N GLU A 18 11.38 9.91 21.13
CA GLU A 18 10.80 8.58 20.89
C GLU A 18 10.63 8.28 19.40
N TYR A 19 10.28 9.29 18.60
CA TYR A 19 10.21 9.13 17.16
C TYR A 19 11.57 8.81 16.55
N ILE A 20 12.61 9.58 16.91
CA ILE A 20 13.96 9.43 16.37
C ILE A 20 14.52 8.05 16.73
N GLU A 21 14.39 7.62 17.99
CA GLU A 21 14.87 6.31 18.42
C GLU A 21 14.18 5.16 17.65
N ASN A 22 12.85 5.21 17.57
CA ASN A 22 12.09 4.19 16.86
C ASN A 22 12.37 4.19 15.35
N ILE A 23 12.42 5.35 14.70
CA ILE A 23 12.69 5.39 13.25
C ILE A 23 14.11 4.90 12.92
N GLU A 24 15.08 5.09 13.81
CA GLU A 24 16.44 4.57 13.63
C GLU A 24 16.47 3.05 13.74
N ILE A 25 15.82 2.47 14.76
CA ILE A 25 15.64 1.02 14.89
C ILE A 25 14.96 0.46 13.62
N PHE A 26 13.90 1.11 13.15
CA PHE A 26 13.21 0.70 11.94
C PHE A 26 14.14 0.67 10.72
N ILE A 27 14.96 1.71 10.55
CA ILE A 27 15.89 1.81 9.41
C ILE A 27 16.97 0.74 9.49
N GLU A 28 17.53 0.49 10.67
CA GLU A 28 18.60 -0.50 10.86
C GLU A 28 18.10 -1.93 10.63
N VAL A 29 16.94 -2.28 11.18
CA VAL A 29 16.39 -3.64 11.12
C VAL A 29 15.84 -3.99 9.73
N HIS A 30 15.29 -3.02 9.01
CA HIS A 30 14.60 -3.24 7.73
C HIS A 30 15.39 -2.76 6.51
N PHE A 31 16.70 -2.61 6.63
CA PHE A 31 17.54 -2.28 5.48
C PHE A 31 17.67 -3.50 4.53
N PRO A 32 17.48 -3.33 3.20
CA PRO A 32 17.16 -2.10 2.50
C PRO A 32 15.67 -1.74 2.53
N ILE A 33 15.36 -0.47 2.83
CA ILE A 33 13.98 0.04 2.77
C ILE A 33 13.56 0.15 1.30
N VAL A 34 12.50 -0.58 0.97
CA VAL A 34 11.86 -0.51 -0.34
C VAL A 34 10.79 0.58 -0.32
N LEU A 35 10.88 1.51 -1.27
CA LEU A 35 9.92 2.58 -1.46
C LEU A 35 9.08 2.36 -2.73
N ASP A 36 7.80 2.68 -2.66
CA ASP A 36 6.89 2.83 -3.79
C ASP A 36 6.51 4.31 -3.94
N GLU A 37 6.96 4.95 -5.01
CA GLU A 37 6.77 6.39 -5.28
C GLU A 37 7.15 7.31 -4.09
N GLY A 38 8.23 6.98 -3.38
CA GLY A 38 8.72 7.75 -2.24
C GLY A 38 7.94 7.55 -0.93
N TYR A 39 7.07 6.54 -0.87
CA TYR A 39 6.41 6.03 0.34
C TYR A 39 6.94 4.64 0.67
N LEU A 40 6.85 4.20 1.92
CA LEU A 40 7.19 2.83 2.33
C LEU A 40 6.35 1.81 1.53
N SER A 41 6.94 0.67 1.18
CA SER A 41 6.14 -0.47 0.68
C SER A 41 5.04 -0.85 1.69
N PRO A 42 3.96 -1.53 1.28
CA PRO A 42 2.90 -1.94 2.20
C PRO A 42 3.41 -2.75 3.40
N GLU A 43 4.38 -3.63 3.18
CA GLU A 43 5.02 -4.42 4.24
C GLU A 43 5.78 -3.53 5.23
N HIS A 44 6.63 -2.63 4.72
CA HIS A 44 7.38 -1.70 5.54
C HIS A 44 6.47 -0.71 6.29
N PHE A 45 5.37 -0.28 5.67
CA PHE A 45 4.38 0.59 6.32
C PHE A 45 3.68 -0.13 7.48
N LYS A 46 3.29 -1.40 7.29
CA LYS A 46 2.68 -2.19 8.37
C LYS A 46 3.63 -2.39 9.54
N THR A 47 4.90 -2.65 9.26
CA THR A 47 5.94 -2.75 10.28
C THR A 47 6.17 -1.42 11.00
N PHE A 48 6.23 -0.31 10.26
CA PHE A 48 6.31 1.03 10.83
C PHE A 48 5.15 1.28 11.80
N CYS A 49 3.91 1.03 11.38
CA CYS A 49 2.73 1.17 12.23
C CYS A 49 2.84 0.33 13.52
N GLY A 50 3.32 -0.91 13.39
CA GLY A 50 3.52 -1.82 14.53
C GLY A 50 4.55 -1.33 15.54
N LEU A 51 5.63 -0.68 15.09
CA LEU A 51 6.66 -0.13 15.97
C LEU A 51 6.13 1.00 16.85
N PHE A 52 5.27 1.85 16.29
CA PHE A 52 4.61 2.92 17.01
C PHE A 52 3.30 2.47 17.68
N MET A 53 2.93 1.18 17.60
CA MET A 53 1.66 0.65 18.10
C MET A 53 0.42 1.41 17.57
N ILE A 54 0.52 2.06 16.40
CA ILE A 54 -0.57 2.79 15.77
C ILE A 54 -1.28 1.83 14.80
N PRO A 55 -2.61 1.65 14.89
CA PRO A 55 -3.34 0.90 13.87
C PRO A 55 -3.15 1.55 12.50
N TYR A 56 -2.77 0.76 11.48
CA TYR A 56 -2.48 1.32 10.15
C TYR A 56 -3.65 2.11 9.58
N THR A 57 -4.90 1.76 9.93
CA THR A 57 -6.12 2.43 9.47
C THR A 57 -6.23 3.88 9.90
N GLU A 58 -5.53 4.29 10.96
CA GLU A 58 -5.56 5.67 11.47
C GLU A 58 -4.67 6.62 10.67
N ILE A 59 -3.61 6.11 10.04
CA ILE A 59 -2.60 6.91 9.33
C ILE A 59 -2.39 6.52 7.86
N ALA A 60 -3.10 5.48 7.40
CA ALA A 60 -3.07 5.02 6.02
C ALA A 60 -3.76 6.01 5.09
N ASP A 61 -3.13 6.27 3.96
CA ASP A 61 -3.84 6.83 2.81
C ASP A 61 -4.71 5.77 2.13
N GLU A 62 -5.53 6.20 1.17
CA GLU A 62 -6.42 5.29 0.43
C GLU A 62 -5.67 4.13 -0.24
N TYR A 63 -4.43 4.34 -0.68
CA TYR A 63 -3.63 3.28 -1.28
C TYR A 63 -3.32 2.19 -0.24
N TYR A 64 -2.83 2.57 0.94
CA TYR A 64 -2.55 1.62 2.01
C TYR A 64 -3.82 0.92 2.50
N LEU A 65 -4.93 1.66 2.68
CA LEU A 65 -6.22 1.07 3.05
C LEU A 65 -6.66 0.02 2.03
N PHE A 66 -6.47 0.29 0.75
CA PHE A 66 -6.77 -0.65 -0.32
C PHE A 66 -5.88 -1.90 -0.26
N VAL A 67 -4.55 -1.74 -0.34
CA VAL A 67 -3.62 -2.88 -0.48
C VAL A 67 -3.42 -3.68 0.80
N LEU A 68 -3.65 -3.09 1.98
CA LEU A 68 -3.64 -3.80 3.26
C LEU A 68 -5.03 -4.37 3.63
N GLY A 69 -6.07 -3.95 2.91
CA GLY A 69 -7.38 -4.58 2.93
C GLY A 69 -7.46 -5.77 1.96
N ASP A 70 -8.69 -6.10 1.52
CA ASP A 70 -8.95 -7.23 0.64
C ASP A 70 -8.83 -6.87 -0.86
N TYR A 71 -7.67 -6.34 -1.26
CA TYR A 71 -7.45 -5.80 -2.62
C TYR A 71 -7.64 -6.84 -3.73
N ALA A 72 -7.21 -8.08 -3.52
CA ALA A 72 -7.29 -9.11 -4.54
C ALA A 72 -8.74 -9.47 -4.85
N LYS A 73 -9.56 -9.59 -3.81
CA LYS A 73 -10.99 -9.82 -3.96
C LYS A 73 -11.68 -8.61 -4.59
N ALA A 74 -11.35 -7.39 -4.17
CA ALA A 74 -11.90 -6.18 -4.76
C ALA A 74 -11.63 -6.10 -6.27
N ILE A 75 -10.40 -6.41 -6.71
CA ILE A 75 -10.04 -6.46 -8.13
C ILE A 75 -10.79 -7.59 -8.86
N LEU A 76 -10.86 -8.78 -8.27
CA LEU A 76 -11.56 -9.94 -8.85
C LEU A 76 -13.06 -9.68 -9.04
N ASP A 77 -13.73 -9.17 -8.00
CA ASP A 77 -15.15 -8.88 -7.99
C ASP A 77 -15.46 -7.77 -9.00
N LYS A 78 -14.61 -6.73 -9.07
CA LYS A 78 -14.74 -5.68 -10.07
C LYS A 78 -14.62 -6.22 -11.48
N ARG A 79 -13.61 -7.06 -11.74
CA ARG A 79 -13.40 -7.68 -13.05
C ARG A 79 -14.62 -8.49 -13.49
N LYS A 80 -15.18 -9.28 -12.57
CA LYS A 80 -16.37 -10.10 -12.83
C LYS A 80 -17.61 -9.24 -13.07
N ALA A 81 -17.80 -8.16 -12.32
CA ALA A 81 -18.92 -7.25 -12.50
C ALA A 81 -18.93 -6.57 -13.88
N LEU A 82 -17.75 -6.37 -14.48
CA LEU A 82 -17.59 -5.83 -15.84
C LEU A 82 -17.67 -6.89 -16.95
N ASP A 83 -17.83 -8.18 -16.60
CA ASP A 83 -17.72 -9.32 -17.51
C ASP A 83 -16.38 -9.33 -18.27
N TYR A 84 -15.29 -9.03 -17.56
CA TYR A 84 -13.94 -8.96 -18.14
C TYR A 84 -13.15 -10.25 -17.90
N THR A 85 -12.41 -10.68 -18.92
CA THR A 85 -11.29 -11.61 -18.72
C THR A 85 -10.12 -10.86 -18.09
N GLN A 86 -9.16 -11.56 -17.48
CA GLN A 86 -7.93 -10.93 -16.98
C GLN A 86 -7.20 -10.18 -18.10
N LYS A 87 -7.25 -10.70 -19.34
CA LYS A 87 -6.71 -10.05 -20.54
C LYS A 87 -7.38 -8.72 -20.84
N LYS A 88 -8.71 -8.67 -20.79
CA LYS A 88 -9.49 -7.46 -21.07
C LYS A 88 -9.26 -6.38 -20.00
N LEU A 89 -9.23 -6.77 -18.73
CA LEU A 89 -8.90 -5.84 -17.63
C LEU A 89 -7.47 -5.29 -17.74
N ALA A 90 -6.50 -6.15 -18.08
CA ALA A 90 -5.12 -5.73 -18.27
C ALA A 90 -4.97 -4.70 -19.41
N GLN A 91 -5.71 -4.90 -20.50
CA GLN A 91 -5.76 -3.97 -21.63
C GLN A 91 -6.36 -2.62 -21.22
N GLU A 92 -7.51 -2.63 -20.53
CA GLU A 92 -8.17 -1.42 -20.03
C GLU A 92 -7.25 -0.59 -19.13
N LEU A 93 -6.57 -1.26 -18.20
CA LEU A 93 -5.65 -0.64 -17.25
C LEU A 93 -4.28 -0.32 -17.85
N ASN A 94 -3.99 -0.79 -19.07
CA ASN A 94 -2.66 -0.76 -19.67
C ASN A 94 -1.58 -1.29 -18.68
N ILE A 95 -1.78 -2.51 -18.19
CA ILE A 95 -0.85 -3.26 -17.34
C ILE A 95 -0.69 -4.69 -17.85
N SER A 96 0.29 -5.44 -17.34
CA SER A 96 0.50 -6.83 -17.75
C SER A 96 -0.64 -7.74 -17.27
N VAL A 97 -1.06 -8.70 -18.11
CA VAL A 97 -1.97 -9.78 -17.69
C VAL A 97 -1.42 -10.57 -16.51
N VAL A 98 -0.10 -10.75 -16.47
CA VAL A 98 0.59 -11.43 -15.37
C VAL A 98 0.42 -10.65 -14.06
N ASP A 99 0.39 -9.31 -14.11
CA ASP A 99 0.14 -8.50 -12.93
C ASP A 99 -1.29 -8.67 -12.43
N ILE A 100 -2.30 -8.69 -13.31
CA ILE A 100 -3.70 -8.98 -12.91
C ILE A 100 -3.79 -10.33 -12.19
N TYR A 101 -3.18 -11.37 -12.77
CA TYR A 101 -3.15 -12.69 -12.13
C TYR A 101 -2.50 -12.63 -10.74
N LYS A 102 -1.36 -11.95 -10.61
CA LYS A 102 -0.66 -11.82 -9.33
C LYS A 102 -1.48 -11.05 -8.30
N PHE A 103 -2.18 -10.00 -8.71
CA PHE A 103 -3.05 -9.22 -7.83
C PHE A 103 -4.19 -10.06 -7.29
N GLU A 104 -4.94 -10.74 -8.18
CA GLU A 104 -6.07 -11.60 -7.80
C GLU A 104 -5.66 -12.83 -6.98
N SER A 105 -4.36 -13.14 -6.93
CA SER A 105 -3.80 -14.27 -6.17
C SER A 105 -3.03 -13.85 -4.92
N TYR A 106 -3.08 -12.58 -4.52
CA TYR A 106 -2.27 -11.98 -3.43
C TYR A 106 -0.75 -12.17 -3.56
N LEU A 107 -0.24 -12.44 -4.77
CA LEU A 107 1.19 -12.68 -5.00
C LEU A 107 2.01 -11.40 -5.12
N LYS A 108 1.34 -10.24 -5.26
CA LYS A 108 1.97 -8.93 -5.46
C LYS A 108 0.98 -7.83 -5.12
N TYR A 109 1.43 -6.83 -4.36
CA TYR A 109 0.68 -5.59 -4.22
C TYR A 109 0.75 -4.76 -5.52
N PRO A 110 -0.37 -4.16 -5.97
CA PRO A 110 -0.31 -3.12 -6.98
C PRO A 110 0.61 -1.98 -6.53
N THR A 111 1.42 -1.44 -7.43
CA THR A 111 2.12 -0.18 -7.12
C THR A 111 1.11 0.96 -7.01
N ARG A 112 1.49 2.08 -6.40
CA ARG A 112 0.65 3.29 -6.32
C ARG A 112 0.15 3.74 -7.69
N LYS A 113 1.01 3.69 -8.73
CA LYS A 113 0.61 3.99 -10.12
C LYS A 113 -0.43 3.00 -10.65
N GLN A 114 -0.29 1.72 -10.34
CA GLN A 114 -1.25 0.69 -10.75
C GLN A 114 -2.57 0.84 -10.00
N TYR A 115 -2.52 1.15 -8.70
CA TYR A 115 -3.69 1.47 -7.89
C TYR A 115 -4.48 2.64 -8.47
N ILE A 116 -3.83 3.75 -8.84
CA ILE A 116 -4.53 4.90 -9.45
C ILE A 116 -5.31 4.47 -10.72
N LYS A 117 -4.70 3.61 -11.55
CA LYS A 117 -5.39 3.08 -12.74
C LYS A 117 -6.59 2.21 -12.36
N ILE A 118 -6.43 1.33 -11.36
CA ILE A 118 -7.50 0.46 -10.84
C ILE A 118 -8.65 1.32 -10.30
N LYS A 119 -8.34 2.33 -9.48
CA LYS A 119 -9.31 3.27 -8.90
C LYS A 119 -10.10 4.03 -9.96
N ASN A 120 -9.47 4.35 -11.10
CA ASN A 120 -10.09 5.12 -12.18
C ASN A 120 -11.02 4.28 -13.08
N ILE A 121 -11.12 2.97 -12.89
CA ILE A 121 -12.19 2.20 -13.53
C ILE A 121 -13.51 2.65 -12.90
N GLU A 122 -14.48 3.07 -13.70
CA GLU A 122 -15.80 3.52 -13.22
C GLU A 122 -16.33 2.64 -12.08
N ASN A 123 -16.65 3.23 -10.92
CA ASN A 123 -17.18 2.58 -9.71
C ASN A 123 -16.18 1.69 -8.93
N PHE A 124 -14.93 2.10 -8.74
CA PHE A 124 -14.02 1.48 -7.77
C PHE A 124 -14.08 2.20 -6.41
#